data_AF-A0A9P0MWM2-F1
#
_entry.id   AF-A0A9P0MWM2-F1
#
_cell.length_a   1.000
_cell.length_b   1.000
_cell.length_c   1.000
_cell.angle_alpha   90.00
_cell.angle_beta   90.00
_cell.angle_gamma   90.00
#
_symmetry.space_group_name_H-M   'P 1'
#
loop_
_entity.id
_entity.type
_entity.pdbx_description
1 polymer ?
#
loop_
_entity_poly.entity_id
_entity_poly.type
_entity_poly.pdbx_seq_one_letter_code
_entity_poly.pdbx_strand_id
1 'polypeptide(L)'
;MDEMQKEITRRLKAKLDAFLTDLIERSKQLRMVSKINQFIEVLAEENVPEAAKADISIKAEQITDNLKSTKMTQDAVQEIIQLINQATRLSQSAPTARMKKAAKELQKTANSVCGTGSSKDRKTKSK
;
A
#
# COMPACT_ATOMS: atom_id res chain seq x y z
N MET A 1 -27.78 -21.23 -28.03
CA MET A 1 -27.85 -20.17 -27.01
C MET A 1 -28.54 -18.99 -27.65
N ASP A 2 -29.69 -18.58 -27.11
CA ASP A 2 -30.46 -17.42 -27.61
C ASP A 2 -29.66 -16.11 -27.43
N GLU A 3 -29.88 -15.10 -28.27
CA GLU A 3 -29.15 -13.81 -28.20
C GLU A 3 -29.32 -13.13 -26.85
N MET A 4 -30.49 -13.29 -26.23
CA MET A 4 -30.74 -12.81 -24.86
C MET A 4 -29.81 -13.47 -23.84
N GLN A 5 -29.57 -14.79 -23.97
CA GLN A 5 -28.66 -15.51 -23.08
C GLN A 5 -27.20 -15.08 -23.29
N LYS A 6 -26.80 -14.80 -24.53
CA LYS A 6 -25.46 -14.27 -24.83
C LYS A 6 -25.24 -12.89 -24.20
N GLU A 7 -26.23 -12.00 -24.31
CA GLU A 7 -26.16 -10.66 -23.74
C GLU A 7 -26.14 -10.69 -22.21
N ILE A 8 -26.98 -11.53 -21.57
CA ILE A 8 -26.94 -11.75 -20.12
C ILE A 8 -25.55 -12.24 -19.69
N THR A 9 -25.00 -13.24 -20.38
CA THR A 9 -23.67 -13.80 -20.07
C THR A 9 -22.58 -12.73 -20.21
N ARG A 10 -22.63 -11.90 -21.26
CA ARG A 10 -21.68 -10.80 -21.47
C ARG A 10 -21.73 -9.78 -20.33
N ARG A 11 -22.93 -9.39 -19.89
CA ARG A 11 -23.10 -8.44 -18.78
C ARG A 11 -22.61 -9.00 -17.45
N LEU A 12 -22.92 -10.26 -17.16
CA LEU A 12 -22.43 -10.93 -15.95
C LEU A 12 -20.91 -11.01 -15.94
N LYS A 13 -20.29 -11.35 -17.07
CA LYS A 13 -18.83 -11.36 -17.20
C LYS A 13 -18.23 -9.98 -16.94
N ALA A 14 -18.77 -8.92 -17.55
CA ALA A 14 -18.28 -7.55 -17.33
C ALA A 14 -18.40 -7.11 -15.85
N LYS A 15 -19.48 -7.48 -15.16
CA LYS A 15 -19.64 -7.21 -13.72
C LYS A 15 -18.65 -8.00 -12.87
N LEU A 16 -18.40 -9.26 -13.22
CA LEU A 16 -17.41 -10.09 -12.53
C LEU A 16 -16.00 -9.53 -12.70
N ASP A 17 -15.63 -9.12 -13.91
CA ASP A 17 -14.32 -8.53 -14.20
C ASP A 17 -14.12 -7.21 -13.43
N ALA A 18 -15.16 -6.38 -13.32
CA ALA A 18 -15.14 -5.16 -12.50
C ALA A 18 -14.97 -5.48 -11.01
N PHE A 19 -15.74 -6.44 -10.49
CA PHE A 19 -15.63 -6.87 -9.09
C PHE A 19 -14.24 -7.43 -8.74
N LEU A 20 -13.67 -8.24 -9.64
CA LEU A 20 -12.30 -8.76 -9.47
C LEU A 20 -11.27 -7.63 -9.44
N THR A 21 -11.45 -6.62 -10.30
CA THR A 21 -10.57 -5.43 -10.33
C THR A 21 -10.64 -4.66 -9.01
N ASP A 22 -11.84 -4.39 -8.51
CA ASP A 22 -12.04 -3.68 -7.24
C ASP A 22 -11.49 -4.48 -6.05
N LEU A 23 -11.67 -5.82 -6.05
CA LEU A 23 -11.13 -6.70 -5.02
C LEU A 23 -9.59 -6.69 -4.99
N ILE A 24 -8.96 -6.73 -6.18
CA ILE A 24 -7.50 -6.66 -6.30
C ILE A 24 -6.99 -5.32 -5.76
N GLU A 25 -7.66 -4.22 -6.09
CA GLU A 25 -7.27 -2.89 -5.62
C GLU A 25 -7.43 -2.75 -4.11
N ARG A 26 -8.56 -3.22 -3.56
CA ARG A 26 -8.80 -3.23 -2.12
C ARG A 26 -7.77 -4.09 -1.38
N SER A 27 -7.37 -5.22 -1.94
CA SER A 27 -6.30 -6.08 -1.38
C SER A 27 -4.96 -5.34 -1.30
N LYS A 28 -4.63 -4.50 -2.27
CA LYS A 28 -3.41 -3.67 -2.23
C LYS A 28 -3.50 -2.60 -1.15
N GLN A 29 -4.62 -1.88 -1.08
CA GLN A 29 -4.87 -0.84 -0.07
C GLN A 29 -4.76 -1.43 1.35
N LEU A 30 -5.41 -2.56 1.61
CA LEU A 30 -5.35 -3.25 2.91
C LEU A 30 -3.93 -3.71 3.28
N ARG A 31 -3.16 -4.21 2.31
CA ARG A 31 -1.74 -4.54 2.53
C ARG A 31 -0.93 -3.31 2.91
N MET A 32 -1.18 -2.18 2.26
CA MET A 32 -0.51 -0.92 2.59
C MET A 32 -0.86 -0.46 4.01
N VAL A 33 -2.15 -0.41 4.35
CA VAL A 33 -2.62 -0.05 5.72
C VAL A 33 -2.00 -0.96 6.78
N SER A 34 -1.98 -2.29 6.54
CA SER A 34 -1.36 -3.23 7.46
C SER A 34 0.13 -2.92 7.72
N LYS A 35 0.87 -2.51 6.69
CA LYS A 35 2.29 -2.16 6.82
C LYS A 35 2.53 -0.81 7.46
N ILE A 36 1.64 0.15 7.23
CA ILE A 36 1.64 1.43 7.94
C ILE A 36 1.45 1.17 9.43
N ASN A 37 0.42 0.41 9.82
CA ASN A 37 0.15 0.11 11.23
C ASN A 37 1.33 -0.61 11.91
N GLN A 38 1.92 -1.61 11.24
CA GLN A 38 3.11 -2.28 11.74
C GLN A 38 4.28 -1.31 11.94
N PHE A 39 4.46 -0.33 11.04
CA PHE A 39 5.50 0.68 11.20
C PHE A 39 5.21 1.62 12.39
N ILE A 40 3.96 2.03 12.59
CA ILE A 40 3.54 2.85 13.73
C ILE A 40 3.77 2.12 15.06
N GLU A 41 3.40 0.84 15.14
CA GLU A 41 3.64 0.00 16.32
C GLU A 41 5.14 -0.06 16.66
N VAL A 42 5.99 -0.30 15.65
CA VAL A 42 7.44 -0.27 15.86
C VAL A 42 7.90 1.12 16.29
N LEU A 43 7.46 2.18 15.62
CA LEU A 43 7.84 3.56 15.93
C LEU A 43 7.47 3.98 17.36
N ALA A 44 6.35 3.50 17.90
CA ALA A 44 5.93 3.79 19.27
C ALA A 44 6.93 3.26 20.31
N GLU A 45 7.51 2.08 20.06
CA GLU A 45 8.49 1.43 20.93
C GLU A 45 9.91 2.01 20.80
N GLU A 46 10.17 2.80 19.75
CA GLU A 46 11.50 3.33 19.45
C GLU A 46 11.79 4.63 20.22
N ASN A 47 13.06 4.86 20.54
CA ASN A 47 13.50 6.10 21.18
C ASN A 47 13.68 7.21 20.14
N VAL A 48 12.56 7.68 19.59
CA VAL A 48 12.45 8.76 18.60
C VAL A 48 11.72 9.94 19.25
N PRO A 49 12.04 11.21 18.89
CA PRO A 49 11.32 12.36 19.43
C PRO A 49 9.80 12.23 19.27
N GLU A 50 9.04 12.50 20.33
CA GLU A 50 7.57 12.36 20.34
C GLU A 50 6.89 13.22 19.26
N ALA A 51 7.42 14.40 18.96
CA ALA A 51 6.93 15.24 17.86
C ALA A 51 7.02 14.53 16.49
N ALA A 52 8.09 13.74 16.25
CA ALA A 52 8.23 12.97 15.02
C ALA A 52 7.31 11.75 15.00
N LYS A 53 7.06 11.11 16.14
CA LYS A 53 6.06 10.04 16.26
C LYS A 53 4.65 10.55 15.97
N ALA A 54 4.31 11.73 16.50
CA ALA A 54 3.02 12.37 16.28
C ALA A 54 2.81 12.76 14.81
N ASP A 55 3.79 13.42 14.16
CA ASP A 55 3.70 13.78 12.73
C ASP A 55 3.41 12.56 11.84
N ILE A 56 4.13 11.47 12.09
CA ILE A 56 3.96 10.23 11.32
C ILE A 56 2.62 9.55 11.60
N SER A 57 2.17 9.55 12.85
CA SER A 57 0.87 8.95 13.20
C SER A 57 -0.28 9.68 12.53
N ILE A 58 -0.25 11.01 12.52
CA ILE A 58 -1.26 11.84 11.82
C ILE A 58 -1.27 11.53 10.32
N LYS A 59 -0.09 11.45 9.69
CA LYS A 59 -0.01 11.09 8.26
C LYS A 59 -0.48 9.67 7.97
N ALA A 60 -0.15 8.72 8.84
CA ALA A 60 -0.60 7.35 8.73
C ALA A 60 -2.13 7.25 8.80
N GLU A 61 -2.78 8.03 9.66
CA GLU A 61 -4.24 8.12 9.74
C GLU A 61 -4.83 8.70 8.46
N GLN A 62 -4.31 9.83 7.98
CA GLN A 62 -4.75 10.46 6.73
C GLN A 62 -4.64 9.50 5.53
N ILE A 63 -3.50 8.82 5.40
CA ILE A 63 -3.28 7.82 4.35
C ILE A 63 -4.27 6.67 4.48
N THR A 64 -4.49 6.18 5.71
CA THR A 64 -5.42 5.09 5.96
C THR A 64 -6.84 5.47 5.58
N ASP A 65 -7.27 6.70 5.86
CA ASP A 65 -8.57 7.23 5.45
C ASP A 65 -8.68 7.37 3.94
N ASN A 66 -7.66 7.90 3.27
CA ASN A 66 -7.62 8.02 1.82
C ASN A 66 -7.65 6.64 1.13
N LEU A 67 -7.04 5.62 1.74
CA LEU A 67 -7.06 4.23 1.28
C LEU A 67 -8.39 3.51 1.54
N LYS A 68 -9.34 4.08 2.29
CA LYS A 68 -10.70 3.52 2.42
C LYS A 68 -11.54 3.73 1.16
N SER A 69 -11.15 4.63 0.27
CA SER A 69 -11.82 4.87 -1.01
C SER A 69 -11.73 3.68 -1.97
N THR A 70 -12.65 3.58 -2.94
CA THR A 70 -12.75 2.45 -3.87
C THR A 70 -11.56 2.34 -4.84
N LYS A 71 -10.79 3.42 -5.02
CA LYS A 71 -9.63 3.48 -5.93
C LYS A 71 -8.52 4.28 -5.29
N MET A 72 -7.29 3.78 -5.38
CA MET A 72 -6.12 4.54 -4.94
C MET A 72 -5.90 5.74 -5.87
N THR A 73 -6.00 6.94 -5.31
CA THR A 73 -5.78 8.20 -6.05
C THR A 73 -4.28 8.49 -6.20
N GLN A 74 -3.92 9.37 -7.13
CA GLN A 74 -2.53 9.84 -7.24
C GLN A 74 -2.07 10.55 -5.97
N ASP A 75 -2.97 11.29 -5.30
CA ASP A 75 -2.69 11.96 -4.03
C ASP A 75 -2.35 10.95 -2.94
N ALA A 76 -3.14 9.88 -2.79
CA ALA A 76 -2.85 8.80 -1.84
C ALA A 76 -1.49 8.14 -2.12
N VAL A 77 -1.12 7.96 -3.40
CA VAL A 77 0.21 7.46 -3.77
C VAL A 77 1.32 8.42 -3.35
N GLN A 78 1.13 9.73 -3.53
CA GLN A 78 2.12 10.72 -3.10
C GLN A 78 2.29 10.76 -1.59
N GLU A 79 1.19 10.71 -0.83
CA GLU A 79 1.23 10.65 0.63
C GLU A 79 1.95 9.40 1.12
N ILE A 80 1.69 8.24 0.52
CA ILE A 80 2.42 7.00 0.79
C ILE A 80 3.93 7.20 0.56
N ILE A 81 4.32 7.78 -0.57
CA ILE A 81 5.73 8.04 -0.89
C ILE A 81 6.37 8.98 0.15
N GLN A 82 5.66 10.03 0.56
CA GLN A 82 6.14 10.95 1.59
C GLN A 82 6.34 10.26 2.94
N LEU A 83 5.39 9.44 3.38
CA LEU A 83 5.49 8.66 4.61
C LEU A 83 6.72 7.73 4.56
N ILE A 84 6.96 7.06 3.44
CA ILE A 84 8.12 6.16 3.28
C ILE A 84 9.44 6.91 3.33
N ASN A 85 9.51 8.09 2.69
CA ASN A 85 10.70 8.91 2.74
C ASN A 85 11.00 9.35 4.19
N GLN A 86 9.98 9.70 4.96
CA GLN A 86 10.13 10.00 6.39
C GLN A 86 10.54 8.77 7.19
N ALA A 87 9.87 7.63 7.01
CA ALA A 87 10.20 6.37 7.67
C ALA A 87 11.63 5.91 7.39
N THR A 88 12.09 6.08 6.14
CA THR A 88 13.45 5.75 5.72
C THR A 88 14.47 6.65 6.41
N ARG A 89 14.26 7.97 6.41
CA ARG A 89 15.12 8.93 7.11
C ARG A 89 15.19 8.64 8.60
N LEU A 90 14.06 8.35 9.24
CA LEU A 90 14.01 7.97 10.65
C LEU A 90 14.72 6.64 10.92
N SER A 91 14.60 5.65 10.04
CA SER A 91 15.32 4.38 10.21
C SER A 91 16.83 4.48 10.02
N GLN A 92 17.31 5.57 9.40
CA GLN A 92 18.74 5.87 9.30
C GLN A 92 19.26 6.53 10.56
N SER A 93 18.45 7.37 11.22
CA SER A 93 18.80 8.01 12.50
C SER A 93 18.51 7.13 13.73
N ALA A 94 17.51 6.25 13.66
CA ALA A 94 17.17 5.28 14.69
C ALA A 94 17.92 3.95 14.45
N PRO A 95 18.73 3.45 15.40
CA PRO A 95 19.70 2.40 15.12
C PRO A 95 19.14 0.98 15.11
N THR A 96 17.91 0.73 15.57
CA THR A 96 17.44 -0.64 15.79
C THR A 96 17.23 -1.40 14.49
N ALA A 97 17.54 -2.70 14.53
CA ALA A 97 17.26 -3.60 13.42
C ALA A 97 15.74 -3.71 13.15
N ARG A 98 14.91 -3.55 14.18
CA ARG A 98 13.45 -3.61 14.09
C ARG A 98 12.90 -2.44 13.27
N MET A 99 13.33 -1.21 13.57
CA MET A 99 12.93 -0.01 12.81
C MET A 99 13.35 -0.08 11.34
N LYS A 100 14.61 -0.47 11.08
CA LYS A 100 15.13 -0.63 9.72
C LYS A 100 14.36 -1.69 8.92
N LYS A 101 14.00 -2.81 9.55
CA LYS A 101 13.19 -3.85 8.93
C LYS A 101 11.78 -3.35 8.62
N ALA A 102 11.14 -2.65 9.56
CA ALA A 102 9.79 -2.09 9.38
C ALA A 102 9.76 -1.10 8.21
N ALA A 103 10.69 -0.15 8.15
CA ALA A 103 10.80 0.81 7.05
C ALA A 103 11.06 0.14 5.69
N LYS A 104 11.91 -0.91 5.64
CA LYS A 104 12.17 -1.66 4.42
C LYS A 104 10.94 -2.43 3.92
N GLU A 105 10.19 -3.05 4.81
CA GLU A 105 8.96 -3.78 4.46
C GLU A 105 7.83 -2.83 4.03
N LEU A 106 7.75 -1.64 4.63
CA LEU A 106 6.87 -0.56 4.21
C LEU A 106 7.20 -0.11 2.77
N GLN A 107 8.48 0.18 2.49
CA GLN A 107 8.96 0.55 1.15
C GLN A 107 8.67 -0.52 0.10
N LYS A 108 8.95 -1.80 0.40
CA LYS A 108 8.68 -2.91 -0.54
C LYS A 108 7.20 -3.01 -0.87
N THR A 109 6.35 -2.90 0.14
CA THR A 109 4.89 -2.98 -0.03
C THR A 109 4.39 -1.84 -0.90
N ALA A 110 4.83 -0.62 -0.61
CA ALA A 110 4.50 0.53 -1.43
C ALA A 110 4.97 0.39 -2.88
N ASN A 111 6.17 -0.15 -3.10
CA ASN A 111 6.65 -0.39 -4.47
C ASN A 111 5.77 -1.40 -5.23
N SER A 112 5.26 -2.41 -4.54
CA SER A 112 4.31 -3.37 -5.11
C SER A 112 2.91 -2.79 -5.32
N VAL A 113 2.45 -1.90 -4.44
CA VAL A 113 1.09 -1.35 -4.44
C VAL A 113 0.98 -0.17 -5.41
N CYS A 114 1.92 0.78 -5.35
CA CYS A 114 1.99 1.97 -6.19
C CYS A 114 2.57 1.70 -7.60
N GLY A 115 2.99 0.47 -7.89
CA GLY A 115 3.54 0.10 -9.20
C GLY A 115 4.94 0.66 -9.49
N THR A 116 5.64 1.21 -8.49
CA THR A 116 6.99 1.76 -8.60
C THR A 116 8.09 0.70 -8.47
N GLY A 117 7.73 -0.57 -8.28
CA GLY A 117 8.66 -1.69 -8.32
C GLY A 117 9.31 -1.84 -9.69
N SER A 118 10.64 -1.64 -9.74
CA SER A 118 11.48 -1.87 -10.92
C SER A 118 11.06 -3.14 -11.68
N SER A 119 10.86 -3.00 -12.98
CA SER A 119 10.63 -4.05 -13.98
C SER A 119 11.70 -5.17 -14.04
N LYS A 120 12.57 -5.31 -13.04
CA LYS A 120 13.61 -6.35 -12.99
C LYS A 120 13.12 -7.70 -12.45
N ASP A 121 12.09 -7.74 -11.60
CA ASP A 121 11.60 -9.03 -11.05
C ASP A 121 10.48 -9.70 -11.85
N ARG A 122 9.97 -9.05 -12.90
CA ARG A 122 8.92 -9.63 -13.78
C ARG A 122 9.45 -10.56 -14.89
N LYS A 123 10.77 -10.77 -15.00
CA LYS A 123 11.41 -11.50 -16.11
C LYS A 123 11.95 -12.91 -15.80
N THR A 124 11.56 -13.57 -14.71
CA THR A 124 12.10 -14.91 -14.38
C THR A 124 11.07 -16.02 -14.21
N LYS A 125 9.85 -15.88 -14.76
CA LYS A 125 8.91 -17.01 -14.89
C LYS A 125 8.18 -17.02 -16.23
N SER A 126 8.94 -17.21 -17.30
CA SER A 126 8.48 -17.93 -18.49
C SER A 126 9.61 -18.88 -18.90
N LYS A 127 9.48 -20.14 -18.49
CA LYS A 127 10.08 -21.30 -19.13
C LYS A 127 8.95 -22.20 -19.53
#